data_AF-A0A316KK65-F1
#
_entry.id   AF-A0A316KK65-F1
#
_cell.length_a   1.000
_cell.length_b   1.000
_cell.length_c   1.000
_cell.angle_alpha   90.00
_cell.angle_beta   90.00
_cell.angle_gamma   90.00
#
_symmetry.space_group_name_H-M   'P 1'
#
loop_
_entity.id
_entity.type
_entity.pdbx_description
1 polymer ?
#
loop_
_entity_poly.entity_id
_entity_poly.type
_entity_poly.pdbx_seq_one_letter_code
_entity_poly.pdbx_strand_id
1 'polypeptide(L)'
;HILQHYKAALAVSERPNVALFHYADMKRDLVGTFERLAGRLGVSHSAADLAELVKAASFENMKRNAARFAPSGGKGFFKSDAGFFPSGSNAKWLGKVSEGEMSAYNAIMDAHLTPSERDWLENGSGEA
;
A
#
# COMPACT_ATOMS: atom_id res chain seq x y z
N HIS A 1 -10.24 -13.90 -2.02
CA HIS A 1 -10.77 -12.64 -2.60
C HIS A 1 -10.37 -11.47 -1.71
N ILE A 2 -10.19 -10.24 -2.24
CA ILE A 2 -9.67 -9.08 -1.48
C ILE A 2 -10.47 -8.77 -0.22
N LEU A 3 -11.81 -8.88 -0.28
CA LEU A 3 -12.69 -8.68 0.86
C LEU A 3 -12.35 -9.59 2.05
N GLN A 4 -12.03 -10.86 1.79
CA GLN A 4 -11.68 -11.80 2.85
C GLN A 4 -10.35 -11.42 3.52
N HIS A 5 -9.34 -11.02 2.74
CA HIS A 5 -8.06 -10.57 3.29
C HIS A 5 -8.21 -9.29 4.10
N TYR A 6 -8.98 -8.33 3.59
CA TYR A 6 -9.23 -7.07 4.28
C TYR A 6 -9.97 -7.29 5.61
N LYS A 7 -11.08 -8.06 5.59
CA LYS A 7 -11.81 -8.41 6.82
C LYS A 7 -10.96 -9.17 7.83
N ALA A 8 -10.10 -10.08 7.36
CA ALA A 8 -9.17 -10.78 8.24
C ALA A 8 -8.15 -9.83 8.91
N ALA A 9 -7.70 -8.79 8.19
CA ALA A 9 -6.82 -7.77 8.75
C ALA A 9 -7.56 -6.89 9.78
N LEU A 10 -8.80 -6.46 9.47
CA LEU A 10 -9.65 -5.70 10.40
C LEU A 10 -9.95 -6.48 11.67
N ALA A 11 -10.22 -7.78 11.57
CA ALA A 11 -10.51 -8.64 12.72
C ALA A 11 -9.37 -8.70 13.77
N VAL A 12 -8.17 -8.24 13.40
CA VAL A 12 -7.00 -8.19 14.28
C VAL A 12 -6.42 -6.78 14.44
N SER A 13 -7.09 -5.73 13.95
CA SER A 13 -6.57 -4.34 13.97
C SER A 13 -6.34 -3.80 15.37
N GLU A 14 -7.16 -4.22 16.33
CA GLU A 14 -7.09 -3.76 17.72
C GLU A 14 -5.99 -4.45 18.54
N ARG A 15 -5.27 -5.42 17.96
CA ARG A 15 -4.17 -6.08 18.66
C ARG A 15 -2.99 -5.13 18.81
N PRO A 16 -2.32 -5.09 19.98
CA PRO A 16 -1.25 -4.12 20.24
C PRO A 16 -0.02 -4.31 19.34
N ASN A 17 0.14 -5.51 18.74
CA ASN A 17 1.23 -5.86 17.84
C ASN A 17 0.83 -5.88 16.35
N VAL A 18 -0.33 -5.31 16.01
CA VAL A 18 -0.80 -5.17 14.63
C VAL A 18 -0.92 -3.70 14.31
N ALA A 19 -0.44 -3.30 13.14
CA ALA A 19 -0.64 -1.97 12.59
C ALA A 19 -1.01 -2.11 11.11
N LEU A 20 -2.11 -1.46 10.71
CA LEU A 20 -2.54 -1.41 9.32
C LEU A 20 -2.00 -0.13 8.68
N PHE A 21 -1.47 -0.26 7.48
CA PHE A 21 -1.02 0.86 6.68
C PHE A 21 -1.64 0.76 5.29
N HIS A 22 -2.18 1.87 4.79
CA HIS A 22 -2.73 1.94 3.45
C HIS A 22 -1.69 2.45 2.45
N TYR A 23 -1.60 1.84 1.27
CA TYR A 23 -0.60 2.23 0.27
C TYR A 23 -0.77 3.68 -0.21
N ALA A 24 -2.01 4.18 -0.31
CA ALA A 24 -2.26 5.59 -0.63
C ALA A 24 -1.70 6.54 0.44
N ASP A 25 -1.80 6.16 1.72
CA ASP A 25 -1.24 6.96 2.82
C ASP A 25 0.29 6.97 2.76
N MET A 26 0.92 5.81 2.48
CA MET A 26 2.38 5.71 2.30
C MET A 26 2.87 6.59 1.14
N LYS A 27 2.09 6.65 0.07
CA LYS A 27 2.39 7.48 -1.09
C LYS A 27 2.22 8.97 -0.83
N ARG A 28 1.18 9.34 -0.07
CA ARG A 28 0.87 10.73 0.25
C ARG A 28 1.86 11.31 1.24
N ASP A 29 2.27 10.51 2.24
CA ASP A 29 3.20 10.91 3.28
C ASP A 29 4.07 9.72 3.72
N LEU A 30 5.19 9.55 3.00
CA LEU A 30 6.15 8.49 3.30
C LEU A 30 6.92 8.78 4.59
N VAL A 31 7.22 10.05 4.88
CA VAL A 31 7.95 10.46 6.09
C VAL A 31 7.14 10.11 7.33
N GLY A 32 5.89 10.56 7.42
CA GLY A 32 5.03 10.25 8.55
C GLY A 32 4.67 8.76 8.62
N THR A 33 4.71 8.03 7.50
CA THR A 33 4.61 6.55 7.53
C THR A 33 5.77 5.93 8.30
N PHE A 34 7.01 6.36 8.03
CA PHE A 34 8.18 5.91 8.77
C PHE A 34 8.12 6.29 10.24
N GLU A 35 7.71 7.52 10.56
CA GLU A 35 7.58 7.97 11.95
C GLU A 35 6.52 7.17 12.72
N ARG A 36 5.36 6.91 12.10
CA ARG A 36 4.30 6.05 12.69
C ARG A 36 4.81 4.63 12.90
N LEU A 37 5.53 4.06 11.94
CA LEU A 37 6.11 2.72 12.07
C LEU A 37 7.16 2.68 13.18
N ALA A 38 8.05 3.67 13.25
CA ALA A 38 9.08 3.77 14.27
C ALA A 38 8.46 3.86 15.68
N GLY A 39 7.43 4.69 15.85
CA GLY A 39 6.68 4.79 17.11
C GLY A 39 6.03 3.46 17.52
N ARG A 40 5.47 2.70 16.57
CA ARG A 40 4.89 1.38 16.84
C ARG A 40 5.93 0.33 17.21
N LEU A 41 7.13 0.41 16.62
CA LEU A 41 8.24 -0.49 16.93
C LEU A 41 9.03 -0.08 18.17
N GLY A 42 8.78 1.12 18.72
CA GLY A 42 9.54 1.66 19.84
C GLY A 42 11.00 1.99 19.50
N VAL A 43 11.27 2.33 18.23
CA VAL A 43 12.62 2.66 17.74
C VAL A 43 12.76 4.15 17.46
N SER A 44 13.92 4.70 17.78
CA SER A 44 14.27 6.09 17.46
C SER A 44 15.21 6.14 16.25
N HIS A 45 15.14 7.21 15.47
CA HIS A 45 16.05 7.48 14.36
C HIS A 45 16.46 8.95 14.36
N SER A 46 17.65 9.25 13.82
CA SER A 46 18.01 10.64 13.53
C SER A 46 17.22 11.16 12.32
N ALA A 47 17.19 12.48 12.13
CA ALA A 47 16.62 13.07 10.92
C ALA A 47 17.38 12.63 9.64
N ALA A 48 18.69 12.40 9.75
CA ALA A 48 19.51 11.92 8.65
C ALA A 48 19.17 10.48 8.27
N ASP A 49 19.00 9.59 9.25
CA ASP A 49 18.60 8.20 9.01
C ASP A 49 17.21 8.14 8.37
N LEU A 50 16.26 8.95 8.85
CA LEU A 50 14.93 9.04 8.26
C LEU A 50 14.99 9.46 6.78
N ALA A 51 15.79 10.47 6.45
CA ALA A 51 15.95 10.93 5.09
C ALA A 51 16.51 9.84 4.16
N GLU A 52 17.51 9.09 4.62
CA GLU A 52 18.07 7.96 3.85
C GLU A 52 17.08 6.80 3.71
N LEU A 53 16.32 6.47 4.76
CA LEU A 53 15.27 5.45 4.71
C LEU A 53 14.15 5.82 3.71
N VAL A 54 13.66 7.06 3.75
CA VAL A 54 12.64 7.58 2.83
C VAL A 54 13.15 7.55 1.38
N LYS A 55 14.38 8.00 1.16
CA LYS A 55 15.03 7.95 -0.16
C LYS A 55 15.16 6.51 -0.66
N ALA A 56 15.59 5.58 0.20
CA ALA A 56 15.74 4.17 -0.15
C ALA A 56 14.41 3.51 -0.51
N ALA A 57 13.34 3.83 0.24
CA ALA A 57 11.99 3.30 0.02
C ALA A 57 11.20 4.03 -1.08
N SER A 58 11.74 5.10 -1.68
CA SER A 58 11.09 5.78 -2.79
C SER A 58 10.92 4.86 -4.00
N PHE A 59 9.79 5.01 -4.71
CA PHE A 59 9.47 4.17 -5.87
C PHE A 59 10.57 4.21 -6.94
N GLU A 60 11.09 5.41 -7.26
CA GLU A 60 12.17 5.58 -8.23
C GLU A 60 13.46 4.87 -7.79
N ASN A 61 13.81 4.93 -6.52
CA ASN A 61 14.98 4.22 -6.01
C ASN A 61 14.78 2.69 -6.08
N MET A 62 13.62 2.20 -5.65
CA MET A 62 13.31 0.77 -5.70
C MET A 62 13.33 0.23 -7.14
N LYS A 63 12.72 0.96 -8.08
CA LYS A 63 12.68 0.59 -9.49
C LYS A 63 14.07 0.60 -10.15
N ARG A 64 14.89 1.63 -9.88
CA ARG A 64 16.28 1.68 -10.37
C ARG A 64 17.13 0.53 -9.83
N ASN A 65 16.83 0.05 -8.62
CA ASN A 65 17.55 -1.03 -7.95
C ASN A 65 16.73 -2.32 -7.87
N ALA A 66 15.92 -2.62 -8.90
CA ALA A 66 14.90 -3.65 -8.81
C ALA A 66 15.44 -5.06 -8.54
N ALA A 67 16.67 -5.39 -8.94
CA ALA A 67 17.30 -6.68 -8.60
C ALA A 67 17.38 -6.89 -7.07
N ARG A 68 17.49 -5.82 -6.28
CA ARG A 68 17.52 -5.87 -4.81
C ARG A 68 16.12 -5.90 -4.19
N PHE A 69 15.18 -5.14 -4.77
CA PHE A 69 13.90 -4.83 -4.12
C PHE A 69 12.70 -5.61 -4.68
N ALA A 70 12.78 -6.12 -5.91
CA ALA A 70 11.76 -7.02 -6.43
C ALA A 70 11.86 -8.39 -5.73
N PRO A 71 10.74 -9.07 -5.45
CA PRO A 71 10.77 -10.42 -4.92
C PRO A 71 11.59 -11.35 -5.83
N SER A 72 12.66 -11.96 -5.32
CA SER A 72 13.57 -12.79 -6.13
C SER A 72 14.23 -12.05 -7.32
N GLY A 73 14.39 -10.73 -7.24
CA GLY A 73 15.15 -9.96 -8.21
C GLY A 73 16.59 -10.47 -8.39
N GLY A 74 17.14 -10.30 -9.59
CA GLY A 74 18.46 -10.79 -9.98
C GLY A 74 18.55 -12.30 -10.19
N LYS A 75 17.49 -13.06 -9.93
CA LYS A 75 17.44 -14.53 -10.10
C LYS A 75 16.80 -14.97 -11.42
N GLY A 76 16.47 -14.03 -12.31
CA GLY A 76 15.84 -14.32 -13.60
C GLY A 76 14.37 -14.80 -13.50
N PHE A 77 13.71 -14.60 -12.36
CA PHE A 77 12.33 -15.02 -12.15
C PHE A 77 11.32 -14.18 -12.94
N PHE A 78 11.52 -12.87 -12.99
CA PHE A 78 10.69 -11.96 -13.77
C PHE A 78 11.26 -11.76 -15.18
N LYS A 79 10.38 -11.50 -16.15
CA LYS A 79 10.79 -11.00 -17.49
C LYS A 79 11.62 -9.72 -17.39
N SER A 80 11.33 -8.89 -16.39
CA SER A 80 12.10 -7.71 -16.03
C SER A 80 11.86 -7.41 -14.55
N ASP A 81 12.92 -7.36 -13.75
CA ASP A 81 12.81 -6.97 -12.34
C ASP A 81 12.29 -5.54 -12.21
N ALA A 82 12.74 -4.61 -13.07
CA ALA A 82 12.21 -3.25 -13.09
C ALA A 82 10.74 -3.19 -13.52
N GLY A 83 10.30 -4.15 -14.34
CA GLY A 83 8.90 -4.33 -14.73
C GLY A 83 7.98 -4.71 -13.57
N PHE A 84 8.50 -5.27 -12.48
CA PHE A 84 7.76 -5.48 -11.23
C PHE A 84 7.27 -4.16 -10.60
N PHE A 85 7.95 -3.04 -10.90
CA PHE A 85 7.60 -1.69 -10.45
C PHE A 85 7.00 -0.87 -11.61
N PRO A 86 5.72 -1.06 -11.96
CA PRO A 86 5.16 -0.46 -13.17
C PRO A 86 5.05 1.06 -13.10
N SER A 87 4.38 1.64 -12.10
CA SER A 87 4.17 3.10 -12.03
C SER A 87 4.03 3.71 -10.63
N GLY A 88 3.98 2.90 -9.57
CA GLY A 88 3.82 3.39 -8.20
C GLY A 88 2.65 4.36 -8.04
N SER A 89 1.53 4.14 -8.72
CA SER A 89 0.36 5.05 -8.74
C SER A 89 -0.93 4.29 -8.46
N ASN A 90 -1.92 5.00 -7.89
CA ASN A 90 -3.21 4.45 -7.49
C ASN A 90 -4.26 4.64 -8.58
N ALA A 91 -5.45 4.06 -8.38
CA ALA A 91 -6.63 4.27 -9.21
C ALA A 91 -6.46 3.96 -10.73
N LYS A 92 -5.48 3.12 -11.09
CA LYS A 92 -5.17 2.79 -12.51
C LYS A 92 -6.28 2.00 -13.23
N TRP A 93 -7.30 1.60 -12.50
CA TRP A 93 -8.49 0.91 -13.01
C TRP A 93 -9.54 1.89 -13.56
N LEU A 94 -9.52 3.16 -13.12
CA LEU A 94 -10.44 4.18 -13.63
C LEU A 94 -10.29 4.31 -15.16
N GLY A 95 -11.42 4.25 -15.86
CA GLY A 95 -11.47 4.29 -17.32
C GLY A 95 -11.04 3.00 -18.03
N LYS A 96 -10.74 1.92 -17.30
CA LYS A 96 -10.41 0.60 -17.87
C LYS A 96 -11.48 -0.46 -17.64
N VAL A 97 -12.44 -0.15 -16.79
CA VAL A 97 -13.58 -1.01 -16.44
C VAL A 97 -14.85 -0.36 -16.96
N SER A 98 -15.75 -1.19 -17.47
CA SER A 98 -17.05 -0.75 -17.95
C SER A 98 -17.95 -0.28 -16.81
N GLU A 99 -18.99 0.47 -17.15
CA GLU A 99 -20.01 0.90 -16.19
C GLU A 99 -20.70 -0.30 -15.52
N GLY A 100 -20.97 -1.37 -16.28
CA GLY A 100 -21.56 -2.60 -15.76
C GLY A 100 -20.66 -3.31 -14.73
N GLU A 101 -19.36 -3.40 -15.01
CA GLU A 101 -18.39 -3.95 -14.06
C GLU A 101 -18.26 -3.08 -12.81
N MET A 102 -18.33 -1.75 -12.96
CA MET A 102 -18.32 -0.84 -11.82
C MET A 102 -19.57 -0.95 -10.96
N SER A 103 -20.74 -1.10 -11.58
CA SER A 103 -21.98 -1.35 -10.86
C SER A 103 -21.92 -2.66 -10.07
N ALA A 104 -21.40 -3.73 -10.68
CA ALA A 104 -21.20 -5.01 -10.00
C ALA A 104 -20.19 -4.92 -8.85
N TYR A 105 -19.07 -4.20 -9.04
CA TYR A 105 -18.09 -3.93 -7.98
C TYR A 105 -18.74 -3.21 -6.79
N ASN A 106 -19.48 -2.12 -7.05
CA ASN A 106 -20.14 -1.34 -6.02
C ASN A 106 -21.13 -2.20 -5.22
N ALA A 107 -21.98 -2.98 -5.89
CA ALA A 107 -22.94 -3.85 -5.26
C ALA A 107 -22.28 -4.90 -4.34
N ILE A 108 -21.14 -5.47 -4.77
CA ILE A 108 -20.37 -6.42 -3.95
C ILE A 108 -19.76 -5.73 -2.73
N MET A 109 -19.16 -4.55 -2.90
CA MET A 109 -18.56 -3.81 -1.78
C MET A 109 -19.59 -3.40 -0.73
N ASP A 110 -20.74 -2.85 -1.17
CA ASP A 110 -21.81 -2.39 -0.27
C ASP A 110 -22.49 -3.55 0.47
N ALA A 111 -22.55 -4.74 -0.15
CA ALA A 111 -23.06 -5.93 0.51
C ALA A 111 -22.13 -6.49 1.61
N HIS A 112 -20.85 -6.11 1.60
CA HIS A 112 -19.85 -6.72 2.48
C HIS A 112 -19.19 -5.77 3.47
N LEU A 113 -19.14 -4.47 3.19
CA LEU A 113 -18.40 -3.50 3.99
C LEU A 113 -19.31 -2.36 4.42
N THR A 114 -19.06 -1.82 5.61
CA THR A 114 -19.61 -0.53 6.01
C THR A 114 -19.00 0.60 5.16
N PRO A 115 -19.63 1.79 5.08
CA PRO A 115 -19.08 2.91 4.32
C PRO A 115 -17.66 3.30 4.72
N SER A 116 -17.32 3.29 6.01
CA SER A 116 -15.99 3.64 6.51
C SER A 116 -14.92 2.58 6.20
N GLU A 117 -15.27 1.30 6.30
CA GLU A 117 -14.38 0.21 5.90
C GLU A 117 -14.10 0.25 4.40
N ARG A 118 -15.13 0.50 3.59
CA ARG A 118 -14.99 0.64 2.14
C ARG A 118 -14.10 1.82 1.78
N ASP A 119 -14.35 2.98 2.36
CA ASP A 119 -13.57 4.19 2.10
C ASP A 119 -12.09 3.99 2.45
N TRP A 120 -11.80 3.38 3.60
CA TRP A 120 -10.41 3.08 3.97
C TRP A 120 -9.75 2.08 3.02
N LEU A 121 -10.48 1.05 2.55
CA LEU A 121 -9.96 0.07 1.59
C LEU A 121 -9.65 0.69 0.22
N GLU A 122 -10.45 1.67 -0.22
CA GLU A 122 -10.30 2.30 -1.54
C GLU A 122 -9.27 3.45 -1.51
N ASN A 123 -9.28 4.25 -0.45
CA ASN A 123 -8.63 5.56 -0.39
C ASN A 123 -7.59 5.69 0.73
N GLY A 124 -7.68 4.88 1.78
CA GLY A 124 -6.87 5.00 2.99
C GLY A 124 -7.44 6.01 3.98
N SER A 125 -6.58 6.60 4.80
CA SER A 125 -6.99 7.47 5.92
C SER A 125 -6.94 8.96 5.59
N GLY A 126 -6.69 9.32 4.32
CA GLY A 126 -6.69 10.72 3.89
C GLY A 126 -8.03 11.09 3.31
N GLU A 127 -8.40 12.36 3.44
CA GLU A 127 -9.54 12.91 2.70
C GLU A 127 -9.32 12.69 1.20
N ALA A 128 -10.38 12.23 0.51
CA ALA A 128 -10.41 11.99 -0.92
C ALA A 128 -10.30 13.29 -1.73
#